data_AF-A0AAW5RTK0-F1
#
_entry.id   AF-A0AAW5RTK0-F1
#
_cell.length_a   1.000
_cell.length_b   1.000
_cell.length_c   1.000
_cell.angle_alpha   90.00
_cell.angle_beta   90.00
_cell.angle_gamma   90.00
#
_symmetry.space_group_name_H-M   'P 1'
#
loop_
_entity.id
_entity.type
_entity.pdbx_description
1 polymer ?
#
loop_
_entity_poly.entity_id
_entity_poly.type
_entity_poly.pdbx_seq_one_letter_code
_entity_poly.pdbx_strand_id
1 'polypeptide(L)'
;MTGEIGGRWQRAATRLNAAVDDALGIAVIIAGHPLVALYDENPDAFGQVLTTLRELSVSSPPPGVRFKSGDKVEIPSLSLVTSVREPPFTRSGQLVIPIK
;
A
#
# COMPACT_ATOMS: atom_id res chain seq x y z
N MET A 1 4.54 0.10 -34.64
CA MET A 1 3.12 0.10 -34.24
C MET A 1 2.92 -0.53 -32.85
N THR A 2 3.68 -0.11 -31.84
CA THR A 2 3.67 -0.75 -30.50
C THR A 2 3.40 0.22 -29.34
N GLY A 3 3.44 1.54 -29.58
CA GLY A 3 3.25 2.56 -28.54
C GLY A 3 1.79 2.81 -28.12
N GLU A 4 0.83 2.74 -29.04
CA GLU A 4 -0.58 3.04 -28.74
C GLU A 4 -1.27 1.97 -27.88
N ILE A 5 -0.88 0.71 -28.05
CA ILE A 5 -1.44 -0.41 -27.28
C ILE A 5 -0.99 -0.31 -25.82
N GLY A 6 0.31 -0.05 -25.58
CA GLY A 6 0.84 0.14 -24.22
C GLY A 6 0.18 1.29 -23.47
N GLY A 7 -0.02 2.43 -24.12
CA GLY A 7 -0.68 3.60 -23.50
C GLY A 7 -2.15 3.36 -23.15
N ARG A 8 -2.89 2.54 -23.93
CA ARG A 8 -4.27 2.18 -23.63
C ARG A 8 -4.37 1.28 -22.40
N TRP A 9 -3.52 0.26 -22.31
CA TRP A 9 -3.49 -0.66 -21.16
C TRP A 9 -3.08 0.06 -19.88
N GLN A 10 -2.09 0.96 -19.95
CA GLN A 10 -1.69 1.75 -18.79
C GLN A 10 -2.85 2.58 -18.25
N ARG A 11 -3.60 3.27 -19.12
CA ARG A 11 -4.78 4.05 -18.71
C ARG A 11 -5.88 3.17 -18.11
N ALA A 12 -6.10 1.98 -18.67
CA ALA A 12 -7.08 1.04 -18.14
C ALA A 12 -6.68 0.57 -16.73
N ALA A 13 -5.41 0.22 -16.51
CA ALA A 13 -4.89 -0.16 -15.21
C ALA A 13 -4.99 0.98 -14.18
N THR A 14 -4.66 2.21 -14.56
CA THR A 14 -4.82 3.38 -13.68
C THR A 14 -6.28 3.58 -13.26
N ARG A 15 -7.23 3.46 -14.18
CA ARG A 15 -8.67 3.57 -13.87
C ARG A 15 -9.15 2.45 -12.96
N LEU A 16 -8.66 1.23 -13.19
CA LEU A 16 -9.00 0.09 -12.34
C LEU A 16 -8.47 0.30 -10.92
N ASN A 17 -7.21 0.70 -10.76
CA ASN A 17 -6.64 1.00 -9.45
C ASN A 17 -7.44 2.09 -8.72
N ALA A 18 -7.81 3.18 -9.41
CA ALA A 18 -8.63 4.24 -8.82
C ALA A 18 -10.01 3.73 -8.35
N ALA A 19 -10.65 2.84 -9.12
CA ALA A 19 -11.93 2.25 -8.72
C ALA A 19 -11.78 1.30 -7.51
N VAL A 20 -10.67 0.55 -7.44
CA VAL A 20 -10.37 -0.33 -6.31
C VAL A 20 -10.07 0.50 -5.05
N ASP A 21 -9.29 1.57 -5.19
CA ASP A 21 -8.96 2.47 -4.09
C ASP A 21 -10.22 3.17 -3.54
N ASP A 22 -11.16 3.56 -4.41
CA ASP A 22 -12.44 4.16 -4.00
C ASP A 22 -13.35 3.16 -3.28
N ALA A 23 -13.36 1.90 -3.72
CA ALA A 23 -14.25 0.87 -3.15
C ALA A 23 -13.70 0.21 -1.88
N LEU A 24 -12.39 -0.01 -1.80
CA LEU A 24 -11.74 -0.83 -0.77
C LEU A 24 -10.59 -0.12 -0.03
N GLY A 25 -10.16 1.03 -0.53
CA GLY A 25 -9.07 1.79 0.06
C GLY A 25 -9.44 2.36 1.42
N ILE A 26 -8.47 2.40 2.32
CA ILE A 26 -8.58 3.04 3.62
C ILE A 26 -7.64 4.24 3.70
N ALA A 27 -8.07 5.25 4.45
CA ALA A 27 -7.23 6.40 4.75
C ALA A 27 -6.10 6.01 5.71
N VAL A 28 -4.88 6.36 5.34
CA VAL A 28 -3.66 6.10 6.11
C VAL A 28 -2.79 7.34 6.14
N ILE A 29 -2.07 7.57 7.23
CA ILE A 29 -1.06 8.61 7.35
C ILE A 29 0.28 7.94 7.60
N ILE A 30 1.25 8.13 6.71
CA ILE A 30 2.60 7.55 6.84
C ILE A 30 3.62 8.67 6.87
N ALA A 31 4.42 8.76 7.94
CA ALA A 31 5.39 9.84 8.15
C ALA A 31 4.78 11.25 7.96
N GLY A 32 3.51 11.43 8.33
CA GLY A 32 2.77 12.69 8.15
C GLY A 32 2.15 12.90 6.76
N HIS A 33 2.33 11.98 5.83
CA HIS A 33 1.72 12.04 4.50
C HIS A 33 0.39 11.28 4.47
N PRO A 34 -0.76 11.96 4.25
CA PRO A 34 -2.02 11.28 4.07
C PRO A 34 -2.09 10.61 2.69
N LEU A 35 -2.58 9.38 2.65
CA LEU A 35 -2.75 8.58 1.44
C LEU A 35 -3.90 7.57 1.60
N VAL A 36 -4.29 6.98 0.48
CA VAL A 36 -5.22 5.85 0.44
C VAL A 36 -4.42 4.59 0.14
N ALA A 37 -4.67 3.54 0.90
CA ALA A 37 -4.02 2.25 0.73
C ALA A 37 -5.01 1.11 0.90
N LEU A 38 -4.74 -0.02 0.25
CA LEU A 38 -5.39 -1.28 0.56
C LEU A 38 -4.70 -1.91 1.76
N TYR A 39 -5.47 -2.25 2.79
CA TYR A 39 -4.97 -2.94 3.97
C TYR A 39 -5.22 -4.43 3.82
N ASP A 40 -4.15 -5.20 3.99
CA ASP A 40 -4.19 -6.66 4.02
C ASP A 40 -3.61 -7.15 5.35
N GLU A 41 -4.31 -8.11 5.96
CA GLU A 41 -3.94 -8.71 7.22
C GLU A 41 -4.06 -10.22 7.06
N ASN A 42 -2.91 -10.89 7.01
CA ASN A 42 -2.83 -12.33 6.84
C ASN A 42 -2.31 -12.99 8.12
N PRO A 43 -2.91 -14.13 8.53
CA PRO A 43 -2.30 -14.97 9.53
C PRO A 43 -0.97 -15.51 8.98
N ASP A 44 0.08 -15.49 9.79
CA ASP A 44 1.36 -16.10 9.41
C ASP A 44 1.15 -17.61 9.22
N ALA A 45 1.11 -18.06 7.96
CA ALA A 45 0.79 -19.44 7.59
C ALA A 45 1.90 -20.44 7.96
N PHE A 46 3.10 -19.97 8.33
CA PHE A 46 4.26 -20.82 8.64
C PHE A 46 4.74 -20.67 10.10
N GLY A 47 4.33 -19.63 10.82
CA GLY A 47 4.76 -19.37 12.19
C GLY A 47 3.79 -19.90 13.24
N GLN A 48 4.25 -20.84 14.08
CA GLN A 48 3.73 -21.01 15.45
C GLN A 48 4.07 -19.79 16.35
N VAL A 49 4.03 -18.57 15.81
CA VAL A 49 4.40 -17.34 16.50
C VAL A 49 3.29 -16.32 16.30
N LEU A 50 2.89 -15.72 17.41
CA LEU A 50 1.76 -14.81 17.66
C LEU A 50 1.81 -13.47 16.89
N THR A 51 2.31 -13.43 15.64
CA THR A 51 2.50 -12.18 14.89
C THR A 51 1.68 -12.19 13.60
N THR A 52 0.68 -11.32 13.54
CA THR A 52 -0.09 -11.08 12.31
C THR A 52 0.76 -10.30 11.30
N LEU A 53 0.75 -10.74 10.03
CA LEU A 53 1.44 -10.02 8.96
C LEU A 53 0.48 -9.00 8.35
N ARG A 54 0.86 -7.73 8.41
CA ARG A 54 0.06 -6.60 7.91
C ARG A 54 0.81 -5.87 6.82
N GLU A 55 0.12 -5.57 5.74
CA GLU A 55 0.67 -4.84 4.59
C GLU A 55 -0.30 -3.75 4.13
N LEU A 56 0.28 -2.65 3.64
CA LEU A 56 -0.44 -1.60 2.94
C LEU A 56 0.00 -1.58 1.48
N SER A 57 -0.94 -1.63 0.55
CA SER A 57 -0.64 -1.49 -0.88
C SER A 57 -1.12 -0.13 -1.38
N VAL A 58 -0.19 0.64 -1.95
CA VAL A 58 -0.42 2.01 -2.44
C VAL A 58 -0.25 2.04 -3.95
N SER A 59 -1.33 2.37 -4.66
CA SER A 59 -1.34 2.42 -6.14
C SER A 59 -0.67 3.69 -6.69
N SER A 60 -0.74 4.79 -5.94
CA SER A 60 -0.32 6.13 -6.37
C SER A 60 0.46 6.83 -5.25
N PRO A 61 1.71 6.41 -4.98
CA PRO A 61 2.52 7.01 -3.92
C PRO A 61 2.84 8.47 -4.25
N PRO A 62 2.92 9.37 -3.25
CA PRO A 62 3.26 10.77 -3.48
C PRO A 62 4.63 10.91 -4.17
N PRO A 63 4.76 11.80 -5.17
CA PRO A 63 6.01 11.94 -5.91
C PRO A 63 7.14 12.43 -4.99
N GLY A 64 8.29 11.75 -5.07
CA GLY A 64 9.49 12.10 -4.30
C GLY A 64 9.48 11.62 -2.85
N VAL A 65 8.39 11.05 -2.35
CA VAL A 65 8.31 10.50 -1.00
C VAL A 65 8.86 9.08 -0.98
N ARG A 66 9.76 8.81 -0.04
CA ARG A 66 10.32 7.48 0.22
C ARG A 66 10.08 7.12 1.67
N PHE A 67 9.17 6.17 1.90
CA PHE A 67 8.95 5.62 3.22
C PHE A 67 10.06 4.63 3.57
N LYS A 68 10.38 4.52 4.86
CA LYS A 68 11.44 3.67 5.39
C LYS A 68 10.98 2.93 6.65
N SER A 69 11.70 1.86 7.00
CA SER A 69 11.48 1.15 8.27
C SER A 69 11.51 2.11 9.45
N GLY A 70 10.56 1.96 10.36
CA GLY A 70 10.37 2.81 11.54
C GLY A 70 9.48 4.04 11.31
N ASP A 71 9.13 4.38 10.07
CA ASP A 71 8.19 5.48 9.83
C ASP A 71 6.84 5.20 10.51
N LYS A 72 6.30 6.21 11.19
CA LYS A 72 5.01 6.12 11.87
C LYS A 72 3.90 5.91 10.84
N VAL A 73 2.99 4.99 11.13
CA VAL A 73 1.79 4.70 10.34
C VAL A 73 0.57 4.84 11.23
N GLU A 74 -0.43 5.59 10.77
CA GLU A 74 -1.70 5.79 11.45
C GLU A 74 -2.83 5.39 10.51
N ILE A 75 -3.71 4.50 10.97
CA ILE A 75 -4.88 4.03 10.24
C ILE A 75 -6.12 4.37 11.09
N PRO A 76 -6.72 5.57 10.89
CA PRO A 76 -7.76 6.07 11.78
C PRO A 76 -9.01 5.19 11.86
N SER A 77 -9.44 4.61 10.73
CA SER A 77 -10.62 3.74 10.67
C SER A 77 -10.48 2.47 11.50
N LEU A 78 -9.24 2.03 11.76
CA LEU A 78 -8.92 0.85 12.57
C LEU A 78 -8.46 1.21 13.99
N SER A 79 -8.42 2.51 14.34
CA SER A 79 -7.79 2.99 15.59
C SER A 79 -6.38 2.43 15.81
N LEU A 80 -5.64 2.20 14.71
CA LEU A 80 -4.33 1.54 14.73
C LEU A 80 -3.22 2.57 14.50
N VAL A 81 -2.25 2.61 15.42
CA VAL A 81 -0.99 3.34 15.28
C VAL A 81 0.15 2.32 15.34
N THR A 82 0.95 2.27 14.30
CA THR A 82 2.03 1.31 14.12
C THR A 82 3.23 1.96 13.42
N SER A 83 4.16 1.16 12.91
CA SER A 83 5.33 1.61 12.16
C SER A 83 5.58 0.71 10.95
N VAL A 84 6.21 1.26 9.92
CA VAL A 84 6.76 0.48 8.80
C VAL A 84 7.75 -0.55 9.35
N ARG A 85 7.51 -1.83 9.05
CA ARG A 85 8.31 -2.95 9.54
C ARG A 85 9.66 -3.01 8.84
N GLU A 86 9.66 -2.98 7.52
CA GLU A 86 10.84 -3.13 6.66
C GLU A 86 10.77 -2.21 5.43
N PRO A 87 11.86 -2.00 4.68
CA PRO A 87 11.85 -1.13 3.52
C PRO A 87 10.73 -1.49 2.54
N PRO A 88 9.87 -0.51 2.17
CA PRO A 88 8.84 -0.72 1.15
C PRO A 88 9.41 -1.19 -0.18
N PHE A 89 8.64 -2.01 -0.89
CA PHE A 89 9.05 -2.59 -2.18
C PHE A 89 7.90 -2.55 -3.18
N THR A 90 8.22 -2.64 -4.46
CA THR A 90 7.20 -2.66 -5.52
C THR A 90 6.75 -4.08 -5.81
N ARG A 91 5.44 -4.34 -5.77
CA ARG A 91 4.81 -5.59 -6.18
C ARG A 91 3.68 -5.28 -7.15
N SER A 92 3.71 -5.88 -8.35
CA SER A 92 2.66 -5.69 -9.37
C SER A 92 2.35 -4.22 -9.72
N GLY A 93 3.37 -3.35 -9.69
CA GLY A 93 3.21 -1.92 -9.97
C GLY A 93 2.63 -1.09 -8.81
N GLN A 94 2.39 -1.70 -7.65
CA GLN A 94 1.98 -1.02 -6.42
C GLN A 94 3.15 -0.97 -5.43
N LEU A 95 3.19 0.07 -4.61
CA LEU A 95 4.12 0.17 -3.50
C LEU A 95 3.54 -0.58 -2.30
N VAL A 96 4.20 -1.66 -1.89
CA VAL A 96 3.85 -2.44 -0.71
C VAL A 96 4.65 -1.93 0.48
N ILE A 97 3.95 -1.63 1.57
CA ILE A 97 4.49 -1.10 2.81
C ILE A 97 4.12 -2.08 3.93
N PRO A 98 5.06 -2.96 4.33
CA PRO A 98 4.83 -3.86 5.46
C PRO A 98 4.80 -3.08 6.78
N ILE A 99 3.86 -3.42 7.66
CA ILE A 99 3.68 -2.75 8.96
C ILE A 99 3.65 -3.78 10.10
N LYS A 100 3.86 -3.29 11.33
CA LYS A 100 3.79 -4.11 12.56
C LYS A 100 2.37 -4.28 13.07
#